data_AF-A0A0G4I3G8-F1
#
_entry.id   AF-A0A0G4I3G8-F1
#
_cell.length_a   1.000
_cell.length_b   1.000
_cell.length_c   1.000
_cell.angle_alpha   90.00
_cell.angle_beta   90.00
_cell.angle_gamma   90.00
#
_symmetry.space_group_name_H-M   'P 1'
#
loop_
_entity.id
_entity.type
_entity.pdbx_description
1 polymer ?
#
loop_
_entity_poly.entity_id
_entity_poly.type
_entity_poly.pdbx_seq_one_letter_code
_entity_poly.pdbx_strand_id
1 'polypeptide(L)'
;MCVIGEGSERKFSGVDIFRVSTEEIHLSQVSYLENTDTAPLWEILKEKRPSKPWKGLDGKSAEPSTEEEVNNQYEKPIRTGVETLQWGVRMNPLRAVWGHTVAQSISKPSRRVFKTVVCIIEMLKGHPDKRVFMSVGLVPVVHAYFDAAFKFATYAARLGYVVRILHSIELRGDLRSLLENWIAWATKRAGRKVGSSTAGEVLAFEFLLKKLFGIVALIKAMWGLKKVRVIVYTDFGPLHDQFQSSKAQTNATMQCVLEWCIQEMRVLGADLQWIARLKNMANVMTKCALPGGEMA
;
A
#
# COMPACT_ATOMS: atom_id res chain seq x y z
N MET A 1 14.00 -16.75 -21.65
CA MET A 1 13.23 -16.94 -20.40
C MET A 1 14.23 -17.36 -19.33
N CYS A 2 14.45 -16.56 -18.27
CA CYS A 2 15.43 -16.93 -17.26
C CYS A 2 14.77 -17.80 -16.20
N VAL A 3 15.17 -19.07 -16.12
CA VAL A 3 14.61 -20.05 -15.19
C VAL A 3 15.47 -20.04 -13.92
N ILE A 4 14.88 -19.62 -12.80
CA ILE A 4 15.49 -19.75 -11.47
C ILE A 4 15.18 -21.18 -11.00
N GLY A 5 16.21 -21.98 -10.70
CA GLY A 5 16.08 -23.35 -10.21
C GLY A 5 15.51 -23.38 -8.78
N GLU A 6 14.92 -24.50 -8.38
CA GLU A 6 14.48 -24.69 -6.99
C GLU A 6 15.66 -24.56 -6.02
N GLY A 7 15.42 -23.90 -4.87
CA GLY A 7 16.46 -23.63 -3.87
C GLY A 7 17.49 -22.58 -4.28
N SER A 8 17.36 -21.98 -5.47
CA SER A 8 18.29 -20.95 -5.93
C SER A 8 17.86 -19.53 -5.57
N GLU A 9 18.86 -18.69 -5.34
CA GLU A 9 18.73 -17.27 -5.08
C GLU A 9 19.24 -16.48 -6.28
N ARG A 10 18.57 -15.36 -6.58
CA ARG A 10 19.08 -14.37 -7.52
C ARG A 10 18.83 -12.97 -6.99
N LYS A 11 19.76 -12.06 -7.27
CA LYS A 11 19.59 -10.63 -6.97
C LYS A 11 19.40 -9.85 -8.27
N PHE A 12 18.42 -8.97 -8.29
CA PHE A 12 18.19 -8.06 -9.41
C PHE A 12 17.77 -6.69 -8.88
N SER A 13 18.58 -5.67 -9.19
CA SER A 13 18.33 -4.28 -8.78
C SER A 13 18.08 -4.09 -7.28
N GLY A 14 18.69 -4.90 -6.40
CA GLY A 14 18.46 -4.82 -4.95
C GLY A 14 17.16 -5.49 -4.47
N VAL A 15 16.52 -6.31 -5.32
CA VAL A 15 15.51 -7.28 -4.94
C VAL A 15 16.15 -8.67 -4.92
N ASP A 16 16.01 -9.34 -3.79
CA ASP A 16 16.39 -10.74 -3.61
C ASP A 16 15.21 -11.62 -4.01
N ILE A 17 15.46 -12.56 -4.92
CA ILE A 17 14.49 -13.47 -5.50
C ILE A 17 14.89 -14.88 -5.08
N PHE A 18 14.06 -15.51 -4.26
CA PHE A 18 14.28 -16.87 -3.79
C PHE A 18 13.19 -17.76 -4.35
N ARG A 19 13.58 -18.82 -5.07
CA ARG A 19 12.64 -19.88 -5.43
C ARG A 19 12.67 -20.95 -4.34
N VAL A 20 11.70 -20.88 -3.43
CA VAL A 20 11.62 -21.80 -2.29
C VAL A 20 11.21 -23.19 -2.74
N SER A 21 10.26 -23.26 -3.68
CA SER A 21 9.83 -24.51 -4.29
C SER A 21 9.39 -24.28 -5.74
N THR A 22 8.92 -25.32 -6.41
CA THR A 22 8.24 -25.18 -7.71
C THR A 22 7.01 -24.28 -7.65
N GLU A 23 6.34 -24.22 -6.49
CA GLU A 23 5.09 -23.49 -6.26
C GLU A 23 5.24 -22.19 -5.47
N GLU A 24 6.43 -21.88 -4.96
CA GLU A 24 6.63 -20.75 -4.04
C GLU A 24 7.87 -19.93 -4.39
N ILE A 25 7.65 -18.62 -4.54
CA ILE A 25 8.69 -17.63 -4.79
C ILE A 25 8.61 -16.55 -3.73
N HIS A 26 9.75 -16.21 -3.12
CA HIS A 26 9.86 -15.06 -2.24
C HIS A 26 10.60 -13.93 -2.93
N LEU A 27 10.03 -12.72 -2.83
CA LEU A 27 10.71 -11.49 -3.20
C LEU A 27 10.99 -10.68 -1.93
N SER A 28 12.19 -10.14 -1.82
CA SER A 28 12.66 -9.47 -0.61
C SER A 28 13.57 -8.30 -0.95
N GLN A 29 13.67 -7.32 -0.05
CA GLN A 29 14.65 -6.23 -0.13
C GLN A 29 15.60 -6.23 1.08
N VAL A 30 15.69 -7.37 1.80
CA VAL A 30 16.59 -7.56 2.95
C VAL A 30 18.00 -7.10 2.61
N SER A 31 18.61 -7.63 1.54
CA SER A 31 20.00 -7.31 1.20
C SER A 31 20.19 -5.82 0.90
N TYR A 32 19.21 -5.18 0.25
CA TYR A 32 19.28 -3.74 -0.01
C TYR A 32 19.26 -2.93 1.30
N LEU A 33 18.35 -3.27 2.20
CA LEU A 33 18.19 -2.58 3.49
C LEU A 33 19.41 -2.81 4.41
N GLU A 34 19.94 -4.03 4.45
CA GLU A 34 21.14 -4.37 5.23
C GLU A 34 22.35 -3.55 4.77
N ASN A 35 22.55 -3.43 3.46
CA ASN A 35 23.66 -2.68 2.85
C ASN A 35 23.45 -1.15 2.85
N THR A 36 22.28 -0.66 3.27
CA THR A 36 22.03 0.77 3.39
C THR A 36 22.72 1.31 4.65
N ASP A 37 23.77 2.11 4.47
CA ASP A 37 24.45 2.78 5.60
C ASP A 37 23.67 4.01 6.07
N THR A 38 23.22 3.97 7.32
CA THR A 38 22.49 5.05 7.99
C THR A 38 23.36 5.86 8.94
N ALA A 39 24.62 5.47 9.19
CA ALA A 39 25.52 6.17 10.11
C ALA A 39 25.73 7.65 9.73
N PRO A 40 25.95 8.02 8.44
CA PRO A 40 26.08 9.42 8.06
C PRO A 40 24.82 10.24 8.36
N LEU A 41 23.63 9.63 8.28
CA LEU A 41 22.37 10.32 8.58
C LEU A 41 22.24 10.62 10.09
N TRP A 42 22.71 9.71 10.94
CA TRP A 42 22.79 9.91 12.39
C TRP A 42 23.78 11.00 12.78
N GLU A 43 24.92 11.07 12.09
CA GLU A 43 25.92 12.14 12.29
C GLU A 43 25.36 13.52 11.94
N ILE A 44 24.63 13.65 10.82
CA ILE A 44 23.95 14.90 10.44
C ILE A 44 22.90 15.29 11.49
N LEU A 45 22.19 14.32 12.06
CA LEU A 45 21.27 14.56 13.18
C LEU A 45 22.00 14.98 14.46
N LYS A 46 23.30 14.68 14.61
CA LYS A 46 24.04 14.80 15.87
C LYS A 46 23.36 13.99 16.99
N GLU A 47 22.78 12.86 16.65
CA GLU A 47 22.09 11.95 17.57
C GLU A 47 22.73 10.56 17.51
N LYS A 48 22.74 9.86 18.64
CA LYS A 48 23.15 8.46 18.65
C LYS A 48 22.05 7.60 18.06
N ARG A 49 22.43 6.64 17.21
CA ARG A 49 21.55 5.55 16.78
C ARG A 49 21.02 4.82 18.02
N PRO A 50 19.70 4.75 18.25
CA PRO A 50 19.19 4.08 19.44
C PRO A 50 19.34 2.57 19.35
N SER A 51 19.49 1.96 20.51
CA SER A 51 19.65 0.52 20.70
C SER A 51 18.33 -0.25 20.82
N LYS A 52 17.19 0.45 20.90
CA LYS A 52 15.85 -0.14 21.05
C LYS A 52 14.88 0.33 19.95
N PRO A 53 13.84 -0.46 19.63
CA PRO A 53 12.78 -0.05 18.71
C PRO A 53 12.13 1.27 19.17
N TRP A 54 11.86 2.15 18.20
CA TRP A 54 11.39 3.51 18.45
C TRP A 54 9.98 3.52 19.05
N LYS A 55 9.87 3.89 20.34
CA LYS A 55 8.59 4.25 20.96
C LYS A 55 8.17 5.63 20.44
N GLY A 56 6.99 5.72 19.83
CA GLY A 56 6.38 7.00 19.43
C GLY A 56 6.52 7.39 17.95
N LEU A 57 7.13 6.54 17.10
CA LEU A 57 7.04 6.74 15.65
C LEU A 57 5.59 6.48 15.21
N ASP A 58 4.90 7.54 14.84
CA ASP A 58 3.49 7.52 14.43
C ASP A 58 3.28 8.27 13.10
N GLY A 59 2.07 8.17 12.56
CA GLY A 59 1.73 8.83 11.30
C GLY A 59 1.88 10.35 11.34
N LYS A 60 1.74 10.99 12.51
CA LYS A 60 1.88 12.45 12.67
C LYS A 60 3.33 12.90 12.49
N SER A 61 4.25 12.09 12.99
CA SER A 61 5.69 12.34 12.86
C SER A 61 6.14 12.43 11.40
N ALA A 62 5.46 11.72 10.49
CA ALA A 62 5.72 11.71 9.05
C ALA A 62 5.04 12.86 8.28
N GLU A 63 4.14 13.63 8.90
CA GLU A 63 3.43 14.73 8.23
C GLU A 63 4.34 15.93 7.93
N PRO A 64 4.01 16.72 6.89
CA PRO A 64 4.77 17.91 6.55
C PRO A 64 4.93 18.88 7.72
N SER A 65 6.06 19.56 7.75
CA SER A 65 6.40 20.51 8.81
C SER A 65 5.51 21.76 8.76
N THR A 66 5.35 22.43 9.92
CA THR A 66 4.84 23.81 9.93
C THR A 66 5.89 24.75 9.36
N GLU A 67 5.51 26.00 9.04
CA GLU A 67 6.46 26.98 8.48
C GLU A 67 7.61 27.30 9.44
N GLU A 68 7.33 27.34 10.74
CA GLU A 68 8.32 27.59 11.80
C GLU A 68 9.35 26.45 11.95
N GLU A 69 8.96 25.22 11.63
CA GLU A 69 9.83 24.06 11.69
C GLU A 69 10.76 23.93 10.47
N VAL A 70 10.49 24.68 9.38
CA VAL A 70 11.21 24.51 8.11
C VAL A 70 12.68 24.89 8.27
N ASN A 71 13.55 23.98 7.87
CA ASN A 71 14.98 24.19 7.86
C ASN A 71 15.61 23.50 6.64
N ASN A 72 16.04 24.31 5.68
CA ASN A 72 16.56 23.87 4.38
C ASN A 72 17.89 23.12 4.48
N GLN A 73 18.62 23.19 5.59
CA GLN A 73 19.84 22.39 5.77
C GLN A 73 19.57 20.88 5.67
N TYR A 74 18.33 20.46 5.97
CA TYR A 74 17.91 19.07 5.92
C TYR A 74 17.33 18.64 4.58
N GLU A 75 17.15 19.55 3.61
CA GLU A 75 16.49 19.21 2.34
C GLU A 75 17.22 18.08 1.59
N LYS A 76 18.53 18.23 1.37
CA LYS A 76 19.35 17.23 0.65
C LYS A 76 19.41 15.90 1.42
N PRO A 77 19.72 15.85 2.73
CA PRO A 77 19.66 14.61 3.51
C PRO A 77 18.29 13.94 3.51
N ILE A 78 17.19 14.71 3.62
CA ILE A 78 15.83 14.17 3.55
C ILE A 78 15.57 13.58 2.18
N ARG A 79 15.92 14.26 1.09
CA ARG A 79 15.71 13.78 -0.27
C ARG A 79 16.40 12.44 -0.50
N THR A 80 17.68 12.32 -0.15
CA THR A 80 18.44 11.06 -0.24
C THR A 80 17.80 9.97 0.61
N GLY A 81 17.43 10.27 1.87
CA GLY A 81 16.78 9.29 2.74
C GLY A 81 15.41 8.86 2.21
N VAL A 82 14.63 9.77 1.59
CA VAL A 82 13.34 9.43 0.98
C VAL A 82 13.53 8.59 -0.27
N GLU A 83 14.54 8.84 -1.10
CA GLU A 83 14.86 7.99 -2.26
C GLU A 83 15.18 6.56 -1.81
N THR A 84 16.04 6.41 -0.79
CA THR A 84 16.35 5.14 -0.15
C THR A 84 15.08 4.46 0.40
N LEU A 85 14.25 5.22 1.11
CA LEU A 85 13.02 4.71 1.71
C LEU A 85 12.02 4.26 0.63
N GLN A 86 11.82 5.05 -0.41
CA GLN A 86 10.91 4.72 -1.52
C GLN A 86 11.32 3.43 -2.22
N TRP A 87 12.63 3.21 -2.39
CA TRP A 87 13.10 1.92 -2.86
C TRP A 87 12.88 0.82 -1.83
N GLY A 88 13.25 1.03 -0.56
CA GLY A 88 13.13 0.03 0.51
C GLY A 88 11.71 -0.42 0.86
N VAL A 89 10.68 0.37 0.54
CA VAL A 89 9.27 -0.01 0.69
C VAL A 89 8.64 -0.53 -0.60
N ARG A 90 9.39 -0.57 -1.71
CA ARG A 90 8.85 -0.90 -3.04
C ARG A 90 8.26 -2.30 -3.10
N MET A 91 8.83 -3.24 -2.37
CA MET A 91 8.33 -4.61 -2.21
C MET A 91 7.62 -4.84 -0.87
N ASN A 92 7.53 -3.82 -0.02
CA ASN A 92 6.89 -3.92 1.29
C ASN A 92 5.61 -3.07 1.34
N PRO A 93 4.47 -3.62 0.88
CA PRO A 93 3.21 -2.90 0.87
C PRO A 93 2.73 -2.47 2.26
N LEU A 94 3.05 -3.25 3.31
CA LEU A 94 2.71 -2.91 4.70
C LEU A 94 3.35 -1.59 5.17
N ARG A 95 4.40 -1.15 4.47
CA ARG A 95 5.16 0.06 4.79
C ARG A 95 5.13 1.10 3.68
N ALA A 96 4.45 0.84 2.57
CA ALA A 96 4.38 1.75 1.43
C ALA A 96 3.82 3.13 1.81
N VAL A 97 2.88 3.16 2.76
CA VAL A 97 2.28 4.40 3.29
C VAL A 97 3.28 5.31 3.99
N TRP A 98 4.32 4.76 4.63
CA TRP A 98 5.39 5.54 5.24
C TRP A 98 6.19 6.29 4.18
N GLY A 99 6.64 5.59 3.13
CA GLY A 99 7.39 6.21 2.02
C GLY A 99 6.59 7.32 1.33
N HIS A 100 5.30 7.09 1.07
CA HIS A 100 4.45 8.10 0.44
C HIS A 100 4.12 9.29 1.36
N THR A 101 3.95 9.06 2.66
CA THR A 101 3.65 10.14 3.61
C THR A 101 4.85 11.06 3.78
N VAL A 102 6.04 10.51 3.96
CA VAL A 102 7.25 11.32 4.18
C VAL A 102 7.71 12.03 2.90
N ALA A 103 7.45 11.45 1.72
CA ALA A 103 7.74 12.12 0.45
C ALA A 103 6.99 13.46 0.29
N GLN A 104 5.80 13.62 0.90
CA GLN A 104 5.08 14.90 0.90
C GLN A 104 5.77 15.97 1.75
N SER A 105 6.65 15.57 2.65
CA SER A 105 7.36 16.45 3.58
C SER A 105 8.68 16.97 3.02
N ILE A 106 9.10 16.53 1.81
CA ILE A 106 10.30 17.05 1.12
C ILE A 106 10.20 18.56 0.88
N SER A 107 9.00 19.07 0.56
CA SER A 107 8.78 20.50 0.31
C SER A 107 8.81 21.37 1.58
N LYS A 108 8.77 20.74 2.77
CA LYS A 108 8.84 21.41 4.07
C LYS A 108 9.85 20.67 4.96
N PRO A 109 11.15 20.70 4.61
CA PRO A 109 12.18 19.94 5.31
C PRO A 109 12.32 20.43 6.75
N SER A 110 12.49 19.53 7.72
CA SER A 110 12.75 19.88 9.11
C SER A 110 13.57 18.79 9.79
N ARG A 111 14.14 19.11 10.95
CA ARG A 111 14.85 18.11 11.78
C ARG A 111 13.94 16.93 12.15
N ARG A 112 12.66 17.21 12.46
CA ARG A 112 11.65 16.19 12.81
C ARG A 112 11.40 15.24 11.65
N VAL A 113 11.19 15.77 10.45
CA VAL A 113 10.99 14.97 9.23
C VAL A 113 12.24 14.15 8.93
N PHE A 114 13.43 14.76 9.00
CA PHE A 114 14.68 14.05 8.75
C PHE A 114 14.87 12.88 9.73
N LYS A 115 14.71 13.13 11.03
CA LYS A 115 14.74 12.07 12.05
C LYS A 115 13.74 10.96 11.73
N THR A 116 12.52 11.32 11.34
CA THR A 116 11.47 10.35 10.97
C THR A 116 11.89 9.48 9.79
N VAL A 117 12.47 10.05 8.72
CA VAL A 117 13.00 9.27 7.58
C VAL A 117 14.00 8.21 8.06
N VAL A 118 15.00 8.64 8.85
CA VAL A 118 16.05 7.73 9.33
C VAL A 118 15.46 6.63 10.22
N CYS A 119 14.53 6.99 11.11
CA CYS A 119 13.84 6.03 11.98
C CYS A 119 13.07 4.97 11.18
N ILE A 120 12.39 5.36 10.09
CA ILE A 120 11.66 4.42 9.24
C ILE A 120 12.63 3.48 8.52
N ILE A 121 13.76 3.98 8.00
CA ILE A 121 14.78 3.13 7.37
C ILE A 121 15.31 2.09 8.37
N GLU A 122 15.63 2.51 9.60
CA GLU A 122 16.07 1.58 10.66
C GLU A 122 15.00 0.55 11.02
N MET A 123 13.73 0.97 11.10
CA MET A 123 12.61 0.06 11.34
C MET A 123 12.49 -0.98 10.22
N LEU A 124 12.66 -0.57 8.95
CA LEU A 124 12.65 -1.48 7.81
C LEU A 124 13.82 -2.48 7.86
N LYS A 125 15.01 -2.03 8.29
CA LYS A 125 16.18 -2.91 8.49
C LYS A 125 15.92 -3.97 9.57
N GLY A 126 15.21 -3.62 10.64
CA GLY A 126 14.85 -4.55 11.72
C GLY A 126 13.69 -5.50 11.36
N HIS A 127 12.85 -5.12 10.40
CA HIS A 127 11.67 -5.87 9.97
C HIS A 127 11.58 -5.95 8.45
N PRO A 128 12.53 -6.63 7.78
CA PRO A 128 12.52 -6.72 6.34
C PRO A 128 11.46 -7.74 5.91
N ASP A 129 10.26 -7.26 5.62
CA ASP A 129 9.17 -8.12 5.16
C ASP A 129 9.48 -8.70 3.78
N LYS A 130 9.06 -9.96 3.59
CA LYS A 130 9.15 -10.66 2.31
C LYS A 130 7.77 -10.68 1.65
N ARG A 131 7.73 -10.73 0.33
CA ARG A 131 6.53 -11.03 -0.47
C ARG A 131 6.56 -12.49 -0.85
N VAL A 132 5.47 -13.18 -0.56
CA VAL A 132 5.29 -14.59 -0.89
C VAL A 132 4.36 -14.67 -2.09
N PHE A 133 4.86 -15.32 -3.14
CA PHE A 133 4.10 -15.67 -4.33
C PHE A 133 3.93 -17.18 -4.38
N MET A 134 2.71 -17.62 -4.14
CA MET A 134 2.26 -18.99 -4.30
C MET A 134 1.75 -19.21 -5.73
N SER A 135 1.89 -20.44 -6.21
CA SER A 135 1.38 -20.87 -7.51
C SER A 135 -0.10 -20.52 -7.65
N VAL A 136 -0.42 -19.85 -8.75
CA VAL A 136 -1.79 -19.59 -9.17
C VAL A 136 -2.08 -20.60 -10.26
N GLY A 137 -3.10 -21.45 -10.05
CA GLY A 137 -3.49 -22.49 -11.00
C GLY A 137 -3.93 -21.94 -12.36
N LEU A 138 -4.52 -22.81 -13.18
CA LEU A 138 -4.90 -22.46 -14.56
C LEU A 138 -5.95 -21.35 -14.67
N VAL A 139 -6.71 -21.07 -13.61
CA VAL A 139 -7.76 -20.05 -13.59
C VAL A 139 -7.50 -19.08 -12.44
N PRO A 140 -6.95 -17.89 -12.71
CA PRO A 140 -6.72 -16.88 -11.70
C PRO A 140 -8.02 -16.18 -11.31
N VAL A 141 -8.14 -15.82 -10.05
CA VAL A 141 -9.17 -14.93 -9.48
C VAL A 141 -8.48 -13.69 -8.95
N VAL A 142 -8.95 -12.53 -9.38
CA VAL A 142 -8.45 -11.22 -8.92
C VAL A 142 -9.25 -10.78 -7.70
N HIS A 143 -8.55 -10.54 -6.60
CA HIS A 143 -9.11 -9.99 -5.38
C HIS A 143 -8.57 -8.59 -5.20
N ALA A 144 -9.46 -7.60 -5.15
CA ALA A 144 -9.12 -6.21 -5.01
C ALA A 144 -9.75 -5.62 -3.75
N TYR A 145 -8.98 -4.82 -3.03
CA TYR A 145 -9.35 -4.19 -1.78
C TYR A 145 -9.13 -2.69 -1.94
N PHE A 146 -10.02 -1.88 -1.39
CA PHE A 146 -9.84 -0.44 -1.28
C PHE A 146 -10.27 0.03 0.11
N ASP A 147 -9.74 1.18 0.52
CA ASP A 147 -10.07 1.80 1.81
C ASP A 147 -9.75 3.30 1.74
N ALA A 148 -10.41 4.08 2.61
CA ALA A 148 -10.09 5.48 2.80
C ALA A 148 -9.96 5.86 4.30
N ALA A 149 -8.79 6.40 4.67
CA ALA A 149 -8.64 7.07 5.96
C ALA A 149 -9.07 8.53 5.84
N PHE A 150 -10.13 8.91 6.57
CA PHE A 150 -10.66 10.28 6.61
C PHE A 150 -10.30 10.99 7.92
N LYS A 151 -9.89 12.26 7.82
CA LYS A 151 -9.61 13.13 8.98
C LYS A 151 -10.63 14.27 9.05
N PHE A 152 -11.57 14.19 9.98
CA PHE A 152 -12.62 15.19 10.20
C PHE A 152 -12.08 16.62 10.35
N ALA A 153 -11.03 16.83 11.15
CA ALA A 153 -10.50 18.16 11.44
C ALA A 153 -10.00 18.93 10.21
N THR A 154 -9.56 18.22 9.16
CA THR A 154 -8.96 18.84 7.96
C THR A 154 -9.75 18.57 6.68
N TYR A 155 -10.78 17.72 6.77
CA TYR A 155 -11.49 17.14 5.63
C TYR A 155 -10.57 16.43 4.63
N ALA A 156 -9.38 16.02 5.06
CA ALA A 156 -8.42 15.30 4.23
C ALA A 156 -8.74 13.80 4.22
N ALA A 157 -8.53 13.17 3.07
CA ALA A 157 -8.59 11.72 2.94
C ALA A 157 -7.29 11.17 2.35
N ARG A 158 -6.93 9.96 2.80
CA ARG A 158 -5.92 9.11 2.17
C ARG A 158 -6.62 7.90 1.59
N LEU A 159 -6.35 7.63 0.32
CA LEU A 159 -6.97 6.57 -0.45
C LEU A 159 -5.94 5.46 -0.65
N GLY A 160 -6.35 4.22 -0.49
CA GLY A 160 -5.49 3.05 -0.63
C GLY A 160 -6.16 1.94 -1.41
N TYR A 161 -5.38 1.16 -2.14
CA TYR A 161 -5.84 -0.11 -2.70
C TYR A 161 -4.75 -1.17 -2.68
N VAL A 162 -5.20 -2.42 -2.71
CA VAL A 162 -4.38 -3.63 -2.86
C VAL A 162 -5.07 -4.56 -3.86
N VAL A 163 -4.29 -5.17 -4.75
CA VAL A 163 -4.74 -6.21 -5.67
C VAL A 163 -3.86 -7.43 -5.53
N ARG A 164 -4.49 -8.60 -5.44
CA ARG A 164 -3.83 -9.89 -5.39
C ARG A 164 -4.50 -10.90 -6.32
N ILE A 165 -3.78 -11.97 -6.64
CA ILE A 165 -4.28 -13.06 -7.49
C ILE A 165 -4.29 -14.37 -6.71
N LEU A 166 -5.41 -15.07 -6.70
CA LEU A 166 -5.54 -16.40 -6.09
C LEU A 166 -6.09 -17.42 -7.08
N HIS A 167 -6.09 -18.69 -6.70
CA HIS A 167 -6.72 -19.78 -7.46
C HIS A 167 -8.18 -20.03 -7.05
N SER A 168 -8.70 -19.32 -6.04
CA SER A 168 -10.03 -19.55 -5.46
C SER A 168 -10.76 -18.23 -5.22
N ILE A 169 -12.09 -18.29 -5.28
CA ILE A 169 -13.02 -17.21 -4.90
C ILE A 169 -13.07 -17.06 -3.37
N GLU A 170 -12.84 -18.16 -2.64
CA GLU A 170 -12.91 -18.17 -1.19
C GLU A 170 -11.60 -17.67 -0.56
N LEU A 171 -11.74 -16.75 0.38
CA LEU A 171 -10.63 -16.25 1.17
C LEU A 171 -10.33 -17.24 2.31
N ARG A 172 -9.08 -17.69 2.39
CA ARG A 172 -8.59 -18.43 3.56
C ARG A 172 -8.65 -17.55 4.82
N GLY A 173 -8.84 -18.20 5.96
CA GLY A 173 -9.13 -17.53 7.23
C GLY A 173 -7.91 -16.96 7.95
N ASP A 174 -6.70 -17.43 7.64
CA ASP A 174 -5.49 -17.04 8.35
C ASP A 174 -4.85 -15.76 7.79
N LEU A 175 -4.24 -14.97 8.68
CA LEU A 175 -3.61 -13.68 8.33
C LEU A 175 -2.45 -13.83 7.34
N ARG A 176 -1.75 -14.96 7.34
CA ARG A 176 -0.59 -15.18 6.47
C ARG A 176 -1.02 -15.27 5.02
N SER A 177 -2.08 -16.02 4.76
CA SER A 177 -2.70 -16.15 3.44
C SER A 177 -3.19 -14.81 2.88
N LEU A 178 -3.53 -13.84 3.73
CA LEU A 178 -3.95 -12.51 3.29
C LEU A 178 -2.82 -11.72 2.63
N LEU A 179 -1.56 -12.03 2.93
CA LEU A 179 -0.37 -11.33 2.45
C LEU A 179 0.25 -11.96 1.19
N GLU A 180 -0.25 -13.11 0.76
CA GLU A 180 0.22 -13.85 -0.41
C GLU A 180 -0.28 -13.23 -1.72
N ASN A 181 0.54 -13.34 -2.76
CA ASN A 181 0.21 -13.00 -4.15
C ASN A 181 -0.23 -11.56 -4.40
N TRP A 182 0.28 -10.60 -3.62
CA TRP A 182 0.05 -9.18 -3.87
C TRP A 182 0.80 -8.76 -5.12
N ILE A 183 0.08 -8.29 -6.12
CA ILE A 183 0.64 -7.93 -7.43
C ILE A 183 0.64 -6.43 -7.69
N ALA A 184 -0.25 -5.69 -7.02
CA ALA A 184 -0.33 -4.25 -7.17
C ALA A 184 -0.89 -3.61 -5.90
N TRP A 185 -0.40 -2.42 -5.58
CA TRP A 185 -0.90 -1.60 -4.49
C TRP A 185 -0.53 -0.15 -4.74
N ALA A 186 -1.31 0.75 -4.16
CA ALA A 186 -0.94 2.16 -4.13
C ALA A 186 -1.66 2.87 -3.00
N THR A 187 -1.09 4.01 -2.61
CA THR A 187 -1.69 4.95 -1.69
C THR A 187 -1.49 6.36 -2.22
N LYS A 188 -2.47 7.24 -1.98
CA LYS A 188 -2.34 8.67 -2.29
C LYS A 188 -3.16 9.54 -1.34
N ARG A 189 -2.84 10.83 -1.28
CA ARG A 189 -3.76 11.81 -0.69
C ARG A 189 -4.87 12.10 -1.70
N ALA A 190 -6.10 12.23 -1.23
CA ALA A 190 -7.16 12.80 -2.06
C ALA A 190 -6.72 14.21 -2.49
N GLY A 191 -6.80 14.50 -3.79
CA GLY A 191 -6.43 15.82 -4.33
C GLY A 191 -7.40 16.94 -3.94
N ARG A 192 -8.51 16.60 -3.28
CA ARG A 192 -9.54 17.52 -2.80
C ARG A 192 -9.96 17.15 -1.37
N LYS A 193 -10.50 18.13 -0.66
CA LYS A 193 -11.21 17.88 0.60
C LYS A 193 -12.44 17.01 0.33
N VAL A 194 -12.75 16.11 1.24
CA VAL A 194 -13.92 15.23 1.15
C VAL A 194 -14.90 15.58 2.26
N GLY A 195 -16.18 15.71 1.92
CA GLY A 195 -17.21 16.14 2.88
C GLY A 195 -17.61 15.06 3.89
N SER A 196 -17.19 13.81 3.69
CA SER A 196 -17.52 12.69 4.57
C SER A 196 -16.57 11.51 4.35
N SER A 197 -16.57 10.55 5.29
CA SER A 197 -15.89 9.27 5.13
C SER A 197 -16.41 8.50 3.90
N THR A 198 -17.72 8.47 3.68
CA THR A 198 -18.35 7.86 2.49
C THR A 198 -17.79 8.42 1.18
N ALA A 199 -17.61 9.74 1.10
CA ALA A 199 -17.01 10.35 -0.08
C ALA A 199 -15.53 9.93 -0.26
N GLY A 200 -14.81 9.74 0.85
CA GLY A 200 -13.47 9.14 0.83
C GLY A 200 -13.47 7.73 0.25
N GLU A 201 -14.39 6.87 0.71
CA GLU A 201 -14.53 5.49 0.24
C GLU A 201 -14.86 5.41 -1.26
N VAL A 202 -15.80 6.23 -1.74
CA VAL A 202 -16.14 6.31 -3.17
C VAL A 202 -14.92 6.72 -4.01
N LEU A 203 -14.12 7.66 -3.52
CA LEU A 203 -12.88 8.08 -4.20
C LEU A 203 -11.78 7.01 -4.16
N ALA A 204 -11.70 6.22 -3.09
CA ALA A 204 -10.77 5.09 -3.01
C ALA A 204 -11.18 3.98 -3.98
N PHE A 205 -12.49 3.74 -4.11
CA PHE A 205 -13.02 2.81 -5.09
C PHE A 205 -12.74 3.26 -6.53
N GLU A 206 -12.98 4.53 -6.85
CA GLU A 206 -12.61 5.13 -8.14
C GLU A 206 -11.11 4.98 -8.42
N PHE A 207 -10.28 5.22 -7.41
CA PHE A 207 -8.83 5.11 -7.52
C PHE A 207 -8.37 3.68 -7.85
N LEU A 208 -8.97 2.66 -7.24
CA LEU A 208 -8.73 1.25 -7.58
C LEU A 208 -9.18 0.94 -9.01
N LEU A 209 -10.41 1.29 -9.38
CA LEU A 209 -11.00 0.93 -10.68
C LEU A 209 -10.19 1.48 -11.86
N LYS A 210 -9.68 2.71 -11.75
CA LYS A 210 -8.78 3.32 -12.75
C LYS A 210 -7.51 2.51 -13.03
N LYS A 211 -7.09 1.63 -12.12
CA LYS A 211 -5.93 0.73 -12.30
C LYS A 211 -6.33 -0.71 -12.60
N LEU A 212 -7.50 -1.14 -12.12
CA LEU A 212 -7.92 -2.52 -12.20
C LEU A 212 -8.08 -3.02 -13.64
N PHE A 213 -8.54 -2.19 -14.58
CA PHE A 213 -8.64 -2.58 -16.00
C PHE A 213 -7.30 -3.03 -16.61
N GLY A 214 -6.25 -2.22 -16.40
CA GLY A 214 -4.92 -2.54 -16.91
C GLY A 214 -4.37 -3.82 -16.28
N ILE A 215 -4.61 -4.00 -14.98
CA ILE A 215 -4.19 -5.21 -14.25
C ILE A 215 -4.94 -6.45 -14.79
N VAL A 216 -6.26 -6.38 -14.94
CA VAL A 216 -7.07 -7.50 -15.45
C VAL A 216 -6.69 -7.84 -16.89
N ALA A 217 -6.43 -6.83 -17.73
CA ALA A 217 -5.97 -7.04 -19.10
C ALA A 217 -4.62 -7.77 -19.14
N LEU A 218 -3.66 -7.37 -18.28
CA LEU A 218 -2.38 -8.05 -18.15
C LEU A 218 -2.54 -9.50 -17.71
N ILE A 219 -3.38 -9.76 -16.71
CA ILE A 219 -3.63 -11.13 -16.21
C ILE A 219 -4.25 -12.00 -17.28
N LYS A 220 -5.25 -11.48 -18.02
CA LYS A 220 -5.85 -12.15 -19.18
C LYS A 220 -4.79 -12.55 -20.22
N ALA A 221 -3.87 -11.63 -20.53
CA ALA A 221 -2.80 -11.90 -21.48
C ALA A 221 -1.82 -12.96 -20.95
N MET A 222 -1.42 -12.86 -19.68
CA MET A 222 -0.49 -13.81 -19.05
C MET A 222 -1.04 -15.24 -18.98
N TRP A 223 -2.35 -15.39 -18.74
CA TRP A 223 -3.01 -16.71 -18.66
C TRP A 223 -3.69 -17.15 -19.97
N GLY A 224 -3.66 -16.33 -21.03
CA GLY A 224 -4.35 -16.64 -22.29
C GLY A 224 -5.88 -16.72 -22.17
N LEU A 225 -6.47 -15.99 -21.22
CA LEU A 225 -7.90 -16.06 -20.91
C LEU A 225 -8.68 -14.87 -21.48
N LYS A 226 -9.90 -15.14 -21.98
CA LYS A 226 -10.83 -14.09 -22.40
C LYS A 226 -11.51 -13.39 -21.21
N LYS A 227 -11.74 -14.14 -20.13
CA LYS A 227 -12.42 -13.69 -18.91
C LYS A 227 -11.64 -14.15 -17.69
N VAL A 228 -11.62 -13.30 -16.67
CA VAL A 228 -10.98 -13.54 -15.36
C VAL A 228 -12.00 -13.09 -14.32
N ARG A 229 -12.19 -13.87 -13.26
CA ARG A 229 -13.11 -13.48 -12.18
C ARG A 229 -12.46 -12.36 -11.36
N VAL A 230 -13.22 -11.31 -11.10
CA VAL A 230 -12.77 -10.15 -10.33
C VAL A 230 -13.72 -9.94 -9.17
N ILE A 231 -13.18 -9.87 -7.97
CA ILE A 231 -13.93 -9.62 -6.74
C ILE A 231 -13.33 -8.39 -6.08
N VAL A 232 -14.15 -7.39 -5.85
CA VAL A 232 -13.79 -6.18 -5.13
C VAL A 232 -14.43 -6.23 -3.75
N TYR A 233 -13.64 -5.98 -2.71
CA TYR A 233 -14.11 -6.01 -1.34
C TYR A 233 -14.30 -4.62 -0.76
N THR A 234 -15.36 -4.48 0.03
CA THR A 234 -15.61 -3.30 0.87
C THR A 234 -16.03 -3.74 2.27
N ASP A 235 -15.56 -3.04 3.29
CA ASP A 235 -15.99 -3.16 4.68
C ASP A 235 -16.83 -1.97 5.14
N PHE A 236 -17.31 -1.14 4.18
CA PHE A 236 -18.06 0.08 4.47
C PHE A 236 -19.52 -0.03 4.06
N GLY A 237 -20.39 -0.23 5.05
CA GLY A 237 -21.82 -0.53 4.86
C GLY A 237 -22.55 0.49 3.98
N PRO A 238 -22.41 1.80 4.24
CA PRO A 238 -23.08 2.81 3.43
C PRO A 238 -22.68 2.77 1.95
N LEU A 239 -21.42 2.45 1.60
CA LEU A 239 -21.04 2.32 0.19
C LEU A 239 -21.64 1.06 -0.43
N HIS A 240 -21.67 -0.04 0.31
CA HIS A 240 -22.31 -1.27 -0.14
C HIS A 240 -23.80 -1.05 -0.47
N ASP A 241 -24.53 -0.35 0.40
CA ASP A 241 -25.95 -0.01 0.20
C ASP A 241 -26.15 0.98 -0.97
N GLN A 242 -25.25 1.97 -1.10
CA GLN A 242 -25.27 2.93 -2.21
C GLN A 242 -24.99 2.26 -3.56
N PHE A 243 -24.12 1.26 -3.59
CA PHE A 243 -23.83 0.49 -4.80
C PHE A 243 -25.07 -0.30 -5.27
N GLN A 244 -25.77 -0.94 -4.33
CA GLN A 244 -27.01 -1.67 -4.63
C GLN A 244 -28.14 -0.74 -5.06
N SER A 245 -28.31 0.39 -4.38
CA SER A 245 -29.37 1.36 -4.68
C SER A 245 -29.05 2.28 -5.87
N SER A 246 -27.79 2.30 -6.33
CA SER A 246 -27.26 3.23 -7.34
C SER A 246 -27.47 4.72 -6.98
N LYS A 247 -27.61 5.04 -5.68
CA LYS A 247 -27.89 6.41 -5.20
C LYS A 247 -26.94 6.78 -4.07
N ALA A 248 -26.24 7.89 -4.22
CA ALA A 248 -25.44 8.51 -3.16
C ALA A 248 -26.38 9.15 -2.13
N GLN A 249 -26.40 8.60 -0.91
CA GLN A 249 -27.39 9.00 0.11
C GLN A 249 -26.93 10.21 0.94
N THR A 250 -25.64 10.29 1.26
CA THR A 250 -25.12 11.29 2.22
C THR A 250 -24.47 12.50 1.54
N ASN A 251 -24.02 12.35 0.30
CA ASN A 251 -23.31 13.41 -0.41
C ASN A 251 -23.63 13.34 -1.91
N ALA A 252 -24.62 14.12 -2.34
CA ALA A 252 -25.08 14.17 -3.72
C ALA A 252 -23.95 14.51 -4.72
N THR A 253 -22.90 15.22 -4.28
CA THR A 253 -21.75 15.56 -5.15
C THR A 253 -20.94 14.33 -5.59
N MET A 254 -21.11 13.18 -4.92
CA MET A 254 -20.44 11.94 -5.28
C MET A 254 -21.26 11.05 -6.23
N GLN A 255 -22.50 11.44 -6.59
CA GLN A 255 -23.38 10.63 -7.43
C GLN A 255 -22.71 10.26 -8.76
N CYS A 256 -22.14 11.23 -9.49
CA CYS A 256 -21.49 10.97 -10.77
C CYS A 256 -20.28 10.02 -10.63
N VAL A 257 -19.54 10.09 -9.52
CA VAL A 257 -18.40 9.19 -9.28
C VAL A 257 -18.88 7.79 -8.96
N LEU A 258 -19.94 7.65 -8.16
CA LEU A 258 -20.56 6.37 -7.84
C LEU A 258 -21.13 5.69 -9.10
N GLU A 259 -21.86 6.42 -9.92
CA GLU A 259 -22.41 5.93 -11.20
C GLU A 259 -21.31 5.43 -12.13
N TRP A 260 -20.23 6.20 -12.25
CA TRP A 260 -19.05 5.78 -13.00
C TRP A 260 -18.48 4.48 -12.43
N CYS A 261 -18.28 4.37 -11.11
CA CYS A 261 -17.77 3.14 -10.49
C CYS A 261 -18.67 1.93 -10.75
N ILE A 262 -20.00 2.09 -10.67
CA ILE A 262 -20.97 1.04 -10.96
C ILE A 262 -20.88 0.60 -12.43
N GLN A 263 -20.79 1.56 -13.36
CA GLN A 263 -20.61 1.26 -14.78
C GLN A 263 -19.33 0.48 -15.02
N GLU A 264 -18.20 0.92 -14.48
CA GLU A 264 -16.90 0.27 -14.65
C GLU A 264 -16.88 -1.15 -14.07
N MET A 265 -17.51 -1.38 -12.92
CA MET A 265 -17.69 -2.73 -12.35
C MET A 265 -18.46 -3.65 -13.29
N ARG A 266 -19.52 -3.15 -13.93
CA ARG A 266 -20.29 -3.91 -14.93
C ARG A 266 -19.46 -4.23 -16.16
N VAL A 267 -18.65 -3.29 -16.66
CA VAL A 267 -17.75 -3.52 -17.80
C VAL A 267 -16.70 -4.58 -17.46
N LEU A 268 -16.15 -4.56 -16.24
CA LEU A 268 -15.21 -5.57 -15.76
C LEU A 268 -15.86 -6.95 -15.53
N GLY A 269 -17.18 -6.99 -15.35
CA GLY A 269 -17.87 -8.18 -14.84
C GLY A 269 -17.41 -8.55 -13.43
N ALA A 270 -17.12 -7.52 -12.61
CA ALA A 270 -16.62 -7.69 -11.25
C ALA A 270 -17.77 -7.71 -10.23
N ASP A 271 -17.60 -8.47 -9.16
CA ASP A 271 -18.54 -8.44 -8.03
C ASP A 271 -18.03 -7.52 -6.93
N LEU A 272 -18.95 -6.78 -6.30
CA LEU A 272 -18.68 -6.13 -5.04
C LEU A 272 -19.12 -7.08 -3.91
N GLN A 273 -18.22 -7.39 -2.98
CA GLN A 273 -18.49 -8.24 -1.83
C GLN A 273 -18.19 -7.52 -0.52
N TRP A 274 -19.02 -7.79 0.48
CA TRP A 274 -18.75 -7.39 1.85
C TRP A 274 -17.56 -8.16 2.42
N ILE A 275 -16.71 -7.49 3.19
CA ILE A 275 -15.67 -8.12 3.97
C ILE A 275 -15.62 -7.55 5.39
N ALA A 276 -15.23 -8.38 6.35
CA ALA A 276 -14.93 -7.90 7.70
C ALA A 276 -13.72 -6.95 7.66
N ARG A 277 -13.80 -5.85 8.42
CA ARG A 277 -12.75 -4.82 8.52
C ARG A 277 -11.35 -5.37 8.80
N LEU A 278 -11.25 -6.35 9.71
CA LEU A 278 -9.99 -7.02 10.06
C LEU A 278 -9.34 -7.79 8.88
N LYS A 279 -10.08 -7.99 7.80
CA LYS A 279 -9.61 -8.65 6.57
C LYS A 279 -9.50 -7.68 5.38
N ASN A 280 -9.86 -6.40 5.55
CA ASN A 280 -9.66 -5.40 4.49
C ASN A 280 -8.20 -4.97 4.44
N MET A 281 -7.44 -5.59 3.53
CA MET A 281 -6.01 -5.36 3.38
C MET A 281 -5.64 -3.94 2.94
N ALA A 282 -6.58 -3.16 2.41
CA ALA A 282 -6.30 -1.79 2.01
C ALA A 282 -6.08 -0.84 3.20
N ASN A 283 -6.46 -1.21 4.44
CA ASN A 283 -6.19 -0.42 5.64
C ASN A 283 -4.70 -0.11 5.83
N VAL A 284 -3.81 -1.04 5.46
CA VAL A 284 -2.34 -0.85 5.54
C VAL A 284 -1.83 0.24 4.58
N MET A 285 -2.63 0.60 3.57
CA MET A 285 -2.31 1.65 2.60
C MET A 285 -2.81 3.02 3.07
N THR A 286 -3.71 3.08 4.05
CA THR A 286 -4.35 4.33 4.48
C THR A 286 -3.80 4.86 5.80
N LYS A 287 -3.16 4.01 6.62
CA LYS A 287 -2.63 4.38 7.94
C LYS A 287 -1.17 3.95 8.13
N CYS A 288 -0.34 4.87 8.62
CA CYS A 288 1.01 4.54 9.08
C CYS A 288 0.95 3.76 10.40
N ALA A 289 1.38 2.51 10.38
CA ALA A 289 1.44 1.63 11.55
C ALA A 289 2.85 1.06 11.75
N LEU A 290 3.18 0.80 13.02
CA LEU A 290 4.36 0.04 13.42
C LEU A 290 4.16 -1.46 13.18
N PRO A 291 5.25 -2.24 13.12
CA PRO A 291 5.20 -3.70 13.07
C PRO A 291 4.21 -4.31 14.08
N GLY A 292 3.24 -5.07 13.58
CA GLY A 292 2.21 -5.76 14.37
C GLY A 292 0.90 -4.98 14.59
N GLY A 293 0.81 -3.74 14.10
CA GLY A 293 -0.40 -2.89 14.21
C GLY A 293 -1.09 -2.59 12.87
N GLU A 294 -0.71 -3.25 11.78
CA GLU A 294 -1.11 -2.87 10.41
C GLU A 294 -2.59 -3.14 10.12
N MET A 295 -3.13 -4.21 10.73
CA MET A 295 -4.51 -4.65 10.56
C MET A 295 -5.42 -4.19 11.72
N ALA A 296 -4.91 -3.33 12.61
CA ALA A 296 -5.66 -2.74 13.73
C ALA A 296 -6.46 -1.49 13.33
#